data_AF-A0A534GRG5-F1
#
_entry.id   AF-A0A534GRG5-F1
#
_cell.length_a   1.000
_cell.length_b   1.000
_cell.length_c   1.000
_cell.angle_alpha   90.00
_cell.angle_beta   90.00
_cell.angle_gamma   90.00
#
_symmetry.space_group_name_H-M   'P 1'
#
loop_
_entity.id
_entity.type
_entity.pdbx_description
1 polymer ?
#
loop_
_entity_poly.entity_id
_entity_poly.type
_entity_poly.pdbx_seq_one_letter_code
_entity_poly.pdbx_strand_id
1 'polypeptide(L)'
;MKLKSASCQIAYWEGGRLRISNYLARRTFSTNPATLDLIRFFFTPRTIQDALVEFRAYSRESVARAILQLIDARLLLEYGSAERERDELVGSS
;
A
#
# COMPACT_ATOMS: atom_id res chain seq x y z
N MET A 1 -6.62 13.46 -3.90
CA MET A 1 -6.00 12.27 -4.54
C MET A 1 -6.55 11.00 -3.90
N LYS A 2 -6.94 10.00 -4.69
CA LYS A 2 -7.32 8.67 -4.20
C LYS A 2 -6.17 7.68 -4.41
N LEU A 3 -6.01 6.77 -3.47
CA LEU A 3 -5.05 5.69 -3.47
C LEU A 3 -5.79 4.35 -3.48
N LYS A 4 -5.19 3.34 -4.11
CA LYS A 4 -5.64 1.95 -4.10
C LYS A 4 -4.42 1.05 -3.87
N SER A 5 -4.60 -0.03 -3.14
CA SER A 5 -3.55 -1.04 -2.96
C SER A 5 -3.25 -1.74 -4.28
N ALA A 6 -1.97 -1.95 -4.54
CA ALA A 6 -1.52 -2.74 -5.69
C ALA A 6 -2.10 -4.16 -5.58
N SER A 7 -2.58 -4.70 -6.69
CA SER A 7 -3.08 -6.07 -6.79
C SER A 7 -1.92 -7.06 -6.89
N CYS A 8 -0.82 -6.63 -7.52
CA CYS A 8 0.38 -7.43 -7.75
C CYS A 8 1.32 -7.49 -6.54
N GLN A 9 0.79 -7.79 -5.35
CA GLN A 9 1.57 -7.88 -4.11
C GLN A 9 1.48 -9.24 -3.42
N ILE A 10 2.55 -9.64 -2.76
CA ILE A 10 2.60 -10.83 -1.90
C ILE A 10 3.26 -10.47 -0.57
N ALA A 11 2.64 -10.89 0.53
CA ALA A 11 3.18 -10.75 1.88
C ALA A 11 3.73 -12.09 2.37
N TYR A 12 4.92 -12.08 2.98
CA TYR A 12 5.57 -13.29 3.48
C TYR A 12 6.51 -12.96 4.66
N TRP A 13 6.86 -13.98 5.44
CA TRP A 13 7.83 -13.87 6.51
C TRP A 13 9.22 -14.29 6.04
N GLU A 14 10.22 -13.48 6.33
CA GLU A 14 11.63 -13.76 6.05
C GLU A 14 12.48 -13.29 7.24
N GLY A 15 13.22 -14.20 7.87
CA GLY A 15 14.09 -13.86 9.00
C GLY A 15 13.36 -13.17 10.17
N GLY A 16 12.11 -13.58 10.44
CA GLY A 16 11.28 -12.98 11.49
C GLY A 16 10.72 -11.59 11.16
N ARG A 17 10.91 -11.10 9.93
CA ARG A 17 10.38 -9.81 9.47
C ARG A 17 9.29 -10.04 8.44
N LEU A 18 8.24 -9.22 8.52
CA LEU A 18 7.21 -9.19 7.50
C LEU A 18 7.74 -8.44 6.27
N ARG A 19 7.70 -9.12 5.13
CA ARG A 19 8.03 -8.58 3.81
C ARG A 19 6.78 -8.48 2.97
N ILE A 20 6.70 -7.45 2.16
CA ILE A 20 5.68 -7.30 1.13
C ILE A 20 6.39 -6.95 -0.17
N SER A 21 6.20 -7.78 -1.19
CA SER A 21 6.81 -7.58 -2.50
C SER A 21 5.73 -7.20 -3.50
N ASN A 22 5.91 -6.08 -4.19
CA ASN A 22 5.23 -5.83 -5.47
C ASN A 22 6.06 -6.50 -6.57
N TYR A 23 5.57 -7.62 -7.09
CA TYR A 23 6.31 -8.42 -8.07
C TYR A 23 6.32 -7.79 -9.47
N LEU A 24 5.33 -6.95 -9.79
CA LEU A 24 5.30 -6.19 -11.05
C LEU A 24 6.34 -5.06 -11.04
N ALA A 25 6.48 -4.36 -9.92
CA ALA A 25 7.45 -3.27 -9.74
C ALA A 25 8.84 -3.75 -9.30
N ARG A 26 9.00 -5.04 -8.99
CA ARG A 26 10.23 -5.65 -8.43
C ARG A 26 10.75 -4.90 -7.20
N ARG A 27 9.83 -4.46 -6.33
CA ARG A 27 10.16 -3.79 -5.06
C ARG A 27 9.71 -4.65 -3.89
N THR A 28 10.58 -4.76 -2.89
CA THR A 28 10.30 -5.46 -1.62
C THR A 28 10.43 -4.47 -0.48
N PHE A 29 9.40 -4.44 0.36
CA PHE A 29 9.30 -3.57 1.52
C PHE A 29 9.28 -4.40 2.80
N SER A 30 10.14 -4.07 3.75
CA SER A 30 10.08 -4.64 5.11
C SER A 30 9.20 -3.76 5.95
N THR A 31 8.24 -4.34 6.65
CA THR A 31 7.29 -3.56 7.44
C THR A 31 6.88 -4.24 8.74
N ASN A 32 6.14 -3.51 9.58
CA ASN A 32 5.46 -4.06 10.74
C ASN A 32 4.07 -4.59 10.35
N PRO A 33 3.50 -5.53 11.13
CA PRO A 33 2.17 -6.07 10.86
C PRO A 33 1.06 -5.00 10.81
N ALA A 34 1.17 -3.92 11.59
CA ALA A 34 0.18 -2.83 11.60
C ALA A 34 0.02 -2.14 10.23
N THR A 35 1.04 -2.20 9.37
CA THR A 35 0.97 -1.65 8.01
C THR A 35 0.07 -2.47 7.09
N LEU A 36 -0.21 -3.74 7.42
CA LEU A 36 -1.17 -4.55 6.66
C LEU A 36 -2.58 -3.99 6.76
N ASP A 37 -2.97 -3.43 7.90
CA ASP A 37 -4.30 -2.83 8.07
C ASP A 37 -4.46 -1.58 7.18
N LEU A 38 -3.39 -0.78 7.07
CA LEU A 38 -3.35 0.36 6.17
C LEU A 38 -3.46 -0.08 4.70
N ILE A 39 -2.74 -1.14 4.29
CA ILE A 39 -2.86 -1.70 2.93
C ILE A 39 -4.27 -2.25 2.69
N ARG A 40 -4.87 -2.95 3.66
CA ARG A 40 -6.25 -3.47 3.54
C ARG A 40 -7.29 -2.37 3.44
N PHE A 41 -7.11 -1.27 4.18
CA PHE A 41 -7.97 -0.11 4.11
C PHE A 41 -8.08 0.45 2.67
N PHE A 42 -6.97 0.45 1.93
CA PHE A 42 -6.91 0.90 0.54
C PHE A 42 -7.24 -0.19 -0.51
N PHE A 43 -7.79 -1.35 -0.13
CA PHE A 43 -8.34 -2.31 -1.12
C PHE A 43 -9.47 -1.69 -1.94
N THR A 44 -10.20 -0.74 -1.36
CA THR A 44 -11.08 0.17 -2.09
C THR A 44 -10.38 1.52 -2.29
N PRO A 45 -10.63 2.24 -3.40
CA PRO A 45 -10.06 3.57 -3.59
C PRO A 45 -10.48 4.56 -2.49
N ARG A 46 -9.52 5.03 -1.68
CA ARG A 46 -9.72 5.95 -0.55
C ARG A 46 -8.74 7.11 -0.59
N THR A 47 -8.99 8.18 0.16
CA THR A 47 -8.09 9.32 0.28
C THR A 47 -7.16 9.20 1.50
N ILE A 48 -6.08 10.00 1.51
CA ILE A 48 -5.22 10.13 2.69
C ILE A 48 -6.03 10.64 3.90
N GLN A 49 -6.97 11.56 3.67
CA GLN A 49 -7.81 12.09 4.75
C GLN A 49 -8.70 11.01 5.37
N ASP A 50 -9.24 10.08 4.57
CA ASP A 50 -10.03 8.96 5.08
C ASP A 50 -9.18 8.09 6.01
N ALA A 51 -7.92 7.81 5.63
CA ALA A 51 -7.00 7.05 6.46
C ALA A 51 -6.63 7.80 7.77
N LEU A 52 -6.42 9.11 7.72
CA LEU A 52 -6.15 9.90 8.93
C LEU A 52 -7.33 9.89 9.92
N VAL A 53 -8.56 9.74 9.43
CA VAL A 53 -9.76 9.62 10.27
C VAL A 53 -9.90 8.22 10.85
N GLU A 54 -9.70 7.19 10.03
CA GLU A 54 -9.79 5.79 10.45
C GLU A 54 -8.72 5.44 11.49
N PHE A 55 -7.47 5.80 11.21
CA PHE A 55 -6.30 5.48 12.02
C PHE A 55 -6.02 6.56 13.10
N ARG A 56 -7.06 7.24 13.59
CA ARG A 56 -6.94 8.34 14.58
C ARG A 56 -6.33 7.96 15.93
N ALA A 57 -6.21 6.65 16.21
CA ALA A 57 -5.50 6.14 17.38
C ALA A 57 -3.97 6.36 17.27
N TYR A 58 -3.46 6.58 16.06
CA TYR A 58 -2.07 6.92 15.78
C TYR A 58 -1.91 8.42 15.50
N SER A 59 -0.68 8.94 15.59
CA SER A 59 -0.41 10.31 15.18
C SER A 59 -0.58 10.48 13.67
N ARG A 60 -1.06 11.66 13.26
CA ARG A 60 -1.27 12.00 11.85
C ARG A 60 0.02 11.88 11.04
N GLU A 61 1.13 12.29 11.63
CA GLU A 61 2.47 12.27 11.03
C GLU A 61 2.92 10.83 10.78
N SER A 62 2.65 9.91 11.72
CA SER A 62 2.99 8.50 11.57
C SER A 62 2.20 7.85 10.44
N VAL A 63 0.88 8.07 10.40
CA VAL A 63 0.01 7.54 9.34
C VAL A 63 0.41 8.10 7.98
N ALA A 64 0.60 9.42 7.87
CA ALA A 64 1.03 10.04 6.62
C ALA A 64 2.38 9.51 6.13
N ARG A 65 3.35 9.34 7.04
CA ARG A 65 4.66 8.77 6.71
C ARG A 65 4.54 7.32 6.22
N ALA A 66 3.73 6.50 6.88
CA ALA A 66 3.49 5.13 6.45
C ALA A 66 2.86 5.07 5.06
N ILE A 67 1.87 5.93 4.77
CA ILE A 67 1.26 6.03 3.43
C ILE A 67 2.31 6.40 2.38
N LEU A 68 3.15 7.40 2.65
CA LEU A 68 4.20 7.82 1.71
C LEU A 68 5.22 6.70 1.45
N GLN A 69 5.61 5.95 2.48
CA GLN A 69 6.49 4.78 2.34
C GLN A 69 5.85 3.70 1.47
N LEU A 70 4.55 3.47 1.61
CA LEU A 70 3.83 2.51 0.77
C LEU A 70 3.69 2.97 -0.69
N ILE A 71 3.53 4.27 -0.93
CA ILE A 71 3.53 4.85 -2.28
C ILE A 71 4.90 4.67 -2.93
N ASP A 72 5.98 5.01 -2.23
CA ASP A 72 7.35 4.82 -2.75
C ASP A 72 7.66 3.33 -2.99
N ALA A 73 7.19 2.44 -2.11
CA ALA A 73 7.30 1.00 -2.29
C ALA A 73 6.42 0.43 -3.43
N ARG A 74 5.58 1.26 -4.07
CA ARG A 74 4.57 0.85 -5.07
C ARG A 74 3.55 -0.15 -4.53
N LEU A 75 3.27 -0.11 -3.23
CA LEU A 75 2.24 -0.90 -2.57
C LEU A 75 0.90 -0.18 -2.52
N LEU A 76 0.93 1.15 -2.49
CA LEU A 76 -0.22 2.02 -2.77
C LEU A 76 0.01 2.76 -4.09
N LEU A 77 -1.00 2.77 -4.94
CA LEU A 77 -0.97 3.37 -6.26
C LEU A 77 -1.98 4.50 -6.35
N GLU A 78 -1.56 5.61 -6.93
CA GLU A 78 -2.43 6.75 -7.18
C GLU A 78 -3.44 6.44 -8.28
N TYR A 79 -4.68 6.86 -8.08
CA TYR A 79 -5.73 6.68 -9.07
C TYR A 79 -5.43 7.51 -10.32
N GLY A 80 -5.44 6.87 -11.49
CA GLY A 80 -5.05 7.50 -12.76
C GLY A 80 -3.55 7.51 -13.05
N SER A 81 -2.73 6.87 -12.20
CA SER A 81 -1.31 6.67 -12.49
C SER A 81 -1.08 5.52 -13.49
N ALA A 82 -0.03 5.65 -14.31
CA ALA A 82 0.39 4.60 -15.24
C ALA A 82 0.78 3.29 -14.51
N GLU A 83 1.22 3.38 -13.25
CA GLU A 83 1.48 2.22 -12.40
C GLU A 83 0.19 1.48 -12.06
N ARG A 84 -0.90 2.20 -11.74
CA ARG A 84 -2.22 1.59 -11.47
C ARG A 84 -2.80 0.95 -12.73
N GLU A 85 -2.71 1.61 -13.87
CA GLU A 85 -3.17 1.04 -15.15
C GLU A 85 -2.46 -0.27 -15.46
N ARG A 86 -1.13 -0.32 -15.28
CA ARG A 86 -0.35 -1.56 -15.47
C ARG A 86 -0.70 -2.66 -14.47
N ASP A 87 -0.92 -2.31 -13.20
CA ASP A 87 -1.34 -3.27 -12.18
C ASP A 87 -2.68 -3.94 -12.52
N GLU A 88 -3.62 -3.18 -13.09
CA GLU A 88 -4.95 -3.70 -13.42
C GLU A 88 -4.98 -4.60 -14.65
N LEU A 89 -4.09 -4.37 -15.63
CA LEU A 89 -3.96 -5.26 -16.80
C LEU A 89 -3.57 -6.68 -16.40
N VAL A 90 -2.77 -6.84 -15.34
CA VAL A 90 -2.39 -8.15 -14.79
C VAL A 90 -3.59 -8.84 -14.15
N GLY A 91 -4.44 -8.10 -13.44
CA GLY A 91 -5.60 -8.65 -12.75
C GLY A 91 -6.79 -9.00 -13.67
N SER A 92 -6.82 -8.49 -14.90
CA SER A 92 -7.86 -8.78 -15.91
C SER A 92 -7.53 -9.92 -16.87
N SER A 93 -6.39 -10.59 -16.67
CA SER A 93 -5.94 -11.75 -17.47
C SER A 93 -6.36 -13.06 -16.83
#